data_AF-A0AAJ2JRB0-F1
#
_entry.id   AF-A0AAJ2JRB0-F1
#
_cell.length_a   1.000
_cell.length_b   1.000
_cell.length_c   1.000
_cell.angle_alpha   90.00
_cell.angle_beta   90.00
_cell.angle_gamma   90.00
#
_symmetry.space_group_name_H-M   'P 1'
#
loop_
_entity.id
_entity.type
_entity.pdbx_description
1 polymer ?
#
loop_
_entity_poly.entity_id
_entity_poly.type
_entity_poly.pdbx_seq_one_letter_code
_entity_poly.pdbx_strand_id
1 'polypeptide(L)' 'MRWVCQVCGYVYDEEKEGRKFEDLPEKWQCPVCGAPKSMFEPED' A
#
# COMPACT_ATOMS: atom_id res chain seq x y z
N MET A 1 5.12 -5.68 -8.37
CA MET A 1 4.86 -4.24 -8.20
C MET A 1 4.78 -3.96 -6.71
N ARG A 2 5.52 -2.97 -6.22
CA ARG A 2 5.56 -2.63 -4.78
C ARG A 2 5.06 -1.21 -4.58
N TRP A 3 4.43 -0.98 -3.44
CA TRP A 3 3.91 0.33 -3.04
C TRP A 3 4.39 0.65 -1.63
N VAL A 4 4.97 1.83 -1.44
CA VAL A 4 5.57 2.22 -0.17
C VAL A 4 4.75 3.32 0.48
N CYS A 5 4.37 3.09 1.73
CA CYS A 5 3.72 4.08 2.56
C CYS A 5 4.70 5.20 2.89
N GLN A 6 4.45 6.41 2.40
CA GLN A 6 5.30 7.58 2.64
C GLN A 6 5.26 8.09 4.09
N VAL A 7 4.36 7.56 4.92
CA VAL A 7 4.23 7.94 6.34
C VAL A 7 5.12 7.10 7.25
N CYS A 8 5.18 5.78 7.02
CA CYS A 8 5.86 4.85 7.94
C CYS A 8 6.83 3.86 7.27
N GLY A 9 6.91 3.86 5.93
CA GLY A 9 7.79 2.95 5.17
C GLY A 9 7.24 1.53 4.99
N TYR A 10 6.00 1.24 5.39
CA TYR A 10 5.38 -0.06 5.09
C TYR A 10 5.33 -0.31 3.58
N VAL A 11 5.75 -1.50 3.16
CA VAL A 11 5.76 -1.93 1.75
C VAL A 11 4.63 -2.93 1.51
N TYR A 12 3.72 -2.58 0.61
CA TYR A 12 2.73 -3.50 0.04
C TYR A 12 3.29 -4.12 -1.23
N ASP A 13 3.43 -5.44 -1.25
CA ASP A 13 4.00 -6.19 -2.37
C ASP A 13 2.89 -7.03 -3.02
N GLU A 14 2.46 -6.63 -4.23
CA GLU A 14 1.35 -7.27 -4.92
C GLU A 14 1.56 -8.77 -5.17
N GLU A 15 2.81 -9.22 -5.33
CA GLU A 15 3.14 -10.64 -5.54
C GLU A 15 2.99 -11.45 -4.26
N LYS A 16 3.37 -10.86 -3.12
CA LYS A 16 3.20 -11.51 -1.80
C LYS A 16 1.73 -11.52 -1.35
N GLU A 17 1.03 -10.43 -1.62
CA GLU A 17 -0.36 -10.24 -1.19
C GLU A 17 -1.36 -10.92 -2.14
N GLY A 18 -0.94 -11.24 -3.37
CA GLY A 18 -1.79 -11.87 -4.39
C GLY A 18 -2.95 -10.98 -4.87
N ARG A 19 -2.86 -9.66 -4.64
CA ARG A 19 -3.86 -8.67 -5.00
C ARG A 19 -3.16 -7.37 -5.39
N LYS A 20 -3.61 -6.74 -6.48
CA LYS A 20 -3.10 -5.44 -6.89
C LYS A 20 -3.46 -4.36 -5.86
N PHE A 21 -2.55 -3.43 -5.64
CA PHE A 21 -2.80 -2.31 -4.75
C PHE A 21 -3.97 -1.47 -5.25
N GLU A 22 -4.08 -1.27 -6.57
CA GLU A 22 -5.20 -0.55 -7.20
C GLU A 22 -6.57 -1.17 -6.90
N ASP A 23 -6.64 -2.50 -6.74
CA ASP A 23 -7.88 -3.24 -6.41
C ASP A 23 -8.27 -3.16 -4.93
N LEU A 24 -7.42 -2.57 -4.07
CA LEU A 24 -7.76 -2.37 -2.66
C LEU A 24 -8.96 -1.40 -2.52
N PRO A 25 -9.88 -1.65 -1.56
CA PRO A 25 -11.00 -0.75 -1.29
C PRO A 25 -10.55 0.69 -1.03
N GLU A 26 -11.37 1.68 -1.38
CA GLU A 26 -11.05 3.11 -1.14
C GLU A 26 -10.80 3.42 0.35
N LYS A 27 -11.50 2.71 1.24
CA LYS A 27 -11.35 2.83 2.69
C LYS A 27 -10.17 2.04 3.27
N TRP A 28 -9.38 1.36 2.43
CA TRP A 28 -8.21 0.64 2.90
C TRP A 28 -7.18 1.62 3.48
N GLN A 29 -6.53 1.19 4.55
CA GLN A 29 -5.56 1.98 5.29
C GLN A 29 -4.31 1.14 5.51
N CYS A 30 -3.16 1.82 5.61
CA CYS A 30 -1.90 1.20 5.97
C CYS A 30 -2.07 0.38 7.25
N PRO A 31 -1.76 -0.93 7.24
CA PRO A 31 -1.96 -1.79 8.40
C PRO A 31 -1.02 -1.45 9.57
N VAL A 32 0.02 -0.66 9.32
CA VAL A 32 1.01 -0.25 10.33
C VAL A 32 0.64 1.08 10.99
N CYS A 33 0.28 2.10 10.22
CA CYS A 33 0.09 3.47 10.73
C CYS A 33 -1.31 4.06 10.51
N GLY A 34 -2.21 3.37 9.81
CA GLY A 34 -3.56 3.86 9.50
C GLY A 34 -3.64 4.94 8.42
N ALA A 35 -2.51 5.31 7.79
CA ALA A 35 -2.51 6.26 6.68
C ALA A 35 -3.39 5.78 5.51
N PRO A 36 -4.09 6.68 4.80
CA PRO A 36 -4.95 6.28 3.69
C PRO A 36 -4.14 5.76 2.51
N LYS A 37 -4.82 5.02 1.62
CA LYS A 37 -4.25 4.47 0.37
C LYS A 37 -3.54 5.52 -0.50
N SER A 38 -3.98 6.78 -0.45
CA SER A 38 -3.39 7.91 -1.19
C SER A 38 -1.99 8.31 -0.72
N MET A 39 -1.51 7.80 0.43
CA MET A 39 -0.15 8.06 0.94
C MET A 39 0.87 7.02 0.46
N PHE A 40 0.51 6.17 -0.50
CA PHE A 40 1.40 5.18 -1.08
C PHE A 40 1.86 5.62 -2.46
N GLU A 41 3.14 5.40 -2.73
CA GLU A 41 3.73 5.60 -4.06
C GLU A 41 4.32 4.29 -4.57
N PRO A 42 4.31 4.05 -5.89
CA PRO A 42 4.94 2.87 -6.47
C PRO A 42 6.45 2.92 -6.25
N GLU A 43 7.04 1.78 -5.91
CA GLU A 43 8.48 1.57 -5.79
C GLU A 43 8.92 0.60 -6.89
N ASP A 44 9.95 0.99 -7.65
CA ASP A 44 10.58 0.19 -8.70
C ASP A 44 11.10 -1.18 -8.19
#